data_AF-A0A4Z0BW56-F1
#
_entry.id   AF-A0A4Z0BW56-F1
#
_cell.length_a   1.000
_cell.length_b   1.000
_cell.length_c   1.000
_cell.angle_alpha   90.00
_cell.angle_beta   90.00
_cell.angle_gamma   90.00
#
_symmetry.space_group_name_H-M   'P 1'
#
loop_
_entity.id
_entity.type
_entity.pdbx_description
1 polymer ?
#
loop_
_entity_poly.entity_id
_entity_poly.type
_entity_poly.pdbx_seq_one_letter_code
_entity_poly.pdbx_strand_id
1 'polypeptide(L)'
;MNQPITPTESQLLANLLLASGRDPASFSAVVQPDGLVRVSGPKGTAFYPRDSWFTRFSRHLDKSFFDPEVPPPAGPRVERKGTASLC
;
A
#
# COMPACT_ATOMS: atom_id res chain seq x y z
N MET A 1 7.85 -22.81 7.95
CA MET A 1 7.13 -22.02 8.98
C MET A 1 7.43 -20.56 8.74
N ASN A 2 6.44 -19.67 8.86
CA ASN A 2 6.69 -18.23 8.74
C ASN A 2 7.42 -17.72 9.99
N GLN A 3 8.35 -16.79 9.81
CA GLN A 3 9.09 -16.14 10.89
C GLN A 3 8.63 -14.69 11.04
N PRO A 4 8.59 -14.14 12.27
CA PRO A 4 8.38 -12.72 12.45
C PRO A 4 9.58 -11.93 11.87
N ILE A 5 9.33 -10.71 11.41
CA ILE A 5 10.42 -9.74 11.18
C ILE A 5 11.11 -9.41 12.51
N THR A 6 12.33 -8.88 12.46
CA THR A 6 13.07 -8.56 13.68
C THR A 6 12.37 -7.45 14.48
N PRO A 7 12.62 -7.32 15.80
CA PRO A 7 12.02 -6.26 16.61
C PRO A 7 12.33 -4.85 16.09
N THR A 8 13.57 -4.62 15.63
CA THR A 8 13.98 -3.34 15.02
C THR A 8 13.21 -3.05 13.74
N GLU A 9 13.01 -4.05 12.88
CA GLU A 9 12.20 -3.92 11.67
C GLU A 9 10.73 -3.64 11.97
N SER A 10 10.19 -4.29 13.00
CA SER A 10 8.81 -4.04 13.46
C SER A 10 8.65 -2.62 13.95
N GLN A 11 9.62 -2.08 14.68
CA GLN A 11 9.60 -0.68 15.14
C GLN A 11 9.72 0.30 13.97
N LEU A 12 10.61 0.03 13.00
CA LEU A 12 10.74 0.86 11.81
C LEU A 12 9.47 0.87 10.97
N LEU A 13 8.81 -0.28 10.81
CA LEU A 13 7.52 -0.40 10.13
C LEU A 13 6.45 0.45 10.81
N ALA A 14 6.32 0.31 12.14
CA ALA A 14 5.35 1.09 12.92
C ALA A 14 5.60 2.60 12.80
N ASN A 15 6.85 3.04 12.91
CA ASN A 15 7.21 4.46 12.79
C ASN A 15 6.89 5.02 11.40
N LEU A 16 7.19 4.25 10.33
CA LEU A 16 6.87 4.66 8.97
C LEU A 16 5.36 4.77 8.75
N LEU A 17 4.58 3.82 9.26
CA LEU A 17 3.12 3.84 9.15
C LEU A 17 2.55 5.07 9.86
N LEU A 18 2.96 5.33 11.10
CA LEU A 18 2.56 6.52 11.86
C LEU A 18 2.92 7.82 11.14
N ALA A 19 4.15 7.94 10.65
CA ALA A 19 4.60 9.11 9.91
C ALA A 19 3.82 9.33 8.60
N SER A 20 3.32 8.25 8.01
CA SER A 20 2.50 8.28 6.80
C SER A 20 0.99 8.48 7.06
N GLY A 21 0.58 8.66 8.33
CA GLY A 21 -0.82 8.84 8.72
C GLY A 21 -1.64 7.54 8.74
N ARG A 22 -1.00 6.38 8.83
CA ARG A 22 -1.64 5.05 8.86
C ARG A 22 -1.47 4.38 10.21
N ASP A 23 -2.45 3.55 10.57
CA ASP A 23 -2.44 2.77 11.80
C ASP A 23 -1.51 1.54 11.65
N PRO A 24 -0.47 1.39 12.49
CA PRO A 24 0.39 0.21 12.51
C PRO A 24 -0.35 -1.11 12.76
N ALA A 25 -1.41 -1.11 13.57
CA ALA A 25 -2.14 -2.33 13.92
C ALA A 25 -2.91 -2.91 12.72
N SER A 26 -3.16 -2.08 11.70
CA SER A 26 -3.80 -2.48 10.45
C SER A 26 -2.84 -3.17 9.46
N PHE A 27 -1.56 -3.32 9.80
CA PHE A 27 -0.54 -3.94 8.97
C PHE A 27 0.14 -5.11 9.68
N SER A 28 0.60 -6.10 8.91
CA SER A 28 1.43 -7.19 9.40
C SER A 28 2.53 -7.53 8.39
N ALA A 29 3.70 -7.91 8.90
CA ALA A 29 4.85 -8.29 8.09
C ALA A 29 5.50 -9.56 8.64
N VAL A 30 5.73 -10.55 7.78
CA VAL A 30 6.35 -11.83 8.13
C VAL A 30 7.33 -12.29 7.05
N VAL A 31 8.39 -12.97 7.47
CA VAL A 31 9.31 -13.67 6.55
C VAL A 31 8.72 -15.05 6.24
N GLN A 32 8.55 -15.34 4.97
CA GLN A 32 8.05 -16.63 4.48
C GLN A 32 9.17 -17.66 4.34
N PRO A 33 8.85 -18.96 4.21
CA PRO A 33 9.86 -20.03 4.09
C PRO A 33 10.76 -19.91 2.85
N ASP A 34 10.30 -19.20 1.82
CA ASP A 34 11.04 -18.89 0.59
C ASP A 34 11.99 -17.68 0.74
N GLY A 35 12.04 -17.06 1.93
CA GLY A 35 12.87 -15.90 2.22
C GLY A 35 12.24 -14.57 1.84
N LEU A 36 11.04 -14.54 1.25
CA LEU A 36 10.35 -13.29 0.95
C LEU A 36 9.73 -12.68 2.21
N VAL A 37 9.63 -11.35 2.25
CA VAL A 37 8.84 -10.64 3.26
C VAL A 37 7.46 -10.38 2.68
N ARG A 38 6.45 -10.98 3.30
CA ARG A 38 5.05 -10.71 3.01
C ARG A 38 4.57 -9.59 3.92
N VAL A 39 4.08 -8.50 3.33
CA VAL A 39 3.42 -7.41 4.04
C VAL A 39 1.95 -7.38 3.65
N SER A 40 1.07 -7.49 4.63
CA SER A 40 -0.39 -7.40 4.46
C SER A 40 -0.90 -6.14 5.14
N GLY A 41 -1.68 -5.36 4.41
CA GLY A 41 -2.39 -4.18 4.92
C GLY A 41 -3.89 -4.23 4.58
N PRO A 42 -4.64 -3.15 4.82
CA PRO A 42 -6.11 -3.12 4.73
C PRO A 42 -6.70 -3.57 3.39
N LYS A 43 -6.02 -3.28 2.28
CA LYS A 43 -6.52 -3.55 0.92
C LYS A 43 -5.70 -4.53 0.10
N GLY A 44 -4.56 -4.97 0.60
CA GLY A 44 -3.66 -5.73 -0.23
C GLY A 44 -2.55 -6.41 0.54
N THR A 45 -1.96 -7.38 -0.13
CA THR A 45 -0.74 -8.05 0.31
C THR A 45 0.30 -7.93 -0.79
N ALA A 46 1.53 -7.62 -0.41
CA ALA A 46 2.67 -7.56 -1.31
C ALA A 46 3.83 -8.40 -0.76
N PHE A 47 4.67 -8.88 -1.67
CA PHE A 47 5.81 -9.74 -1.36
C PHE A 47 7.08 -9.07 -1.86
N TYR A 48 8.12 -9.06 -1.04
CA TYR A 48 9.37 -8.38 -1.35
C TYR A 48 10.59 -9.25 -1.03
N PRO A 49 11.70 -9.09 -1.76
CA PRO A 49 12.97 -9.70 -1.40
C PRO A 49 13.46 -9.22 -0.03
N ARG A 50 14.07 -10.12 0.77
CA ARG A 50 14.51 -9.87 2.15
C ARG A 50 15.37 -8.63 2.32
N ASP A 51 16.26 -8.36 1.37
CA ASP A 51 17.29 -7.32 1.52
C ASP A 51 16.79 -5.92 1.12
N SER A 52 15.66 -5.84 0.41
CA SER A 52 15.12 -4.58 -0.12
C SER A 52 13.67 -4.33 0.25
N TRP A 53 13.10 -5.16 1.14
CA TRP A 53 11.67 -5.15 1.44
C TRP A 53 11.19 -3.80 1.97
N PHE A 54 11.94 -3.19 2.88
CA PHE A 54 11.53 -1.96 3.53
C PHE A 54 11.47 -0.77 2.55
N THR A 55 12.50 -0.61 1.72
CA THR A 55 12.54 0.44 0.69
C THR A 55 11.46 0.26 -0.36
N ARG A 56 11.19 -0.98 -0.78
CA ARG A 56 10.11 -1.27 -1.74
C ARG A 56 8.73 -1.05 -1.13
N PHE A 57 8.54 -1.47 0.12
CA PHE A 57 7.32 -1.24 0.88
C PHE A 57 7.02 0.25 1.02
N SER A 58 8.00 1.07 1.41
CA SER A 58 7.83 2.53 1.52
C SER A 58 7.36 3.15 0.20
N ARG A 59 7.89 2.71 -0.95
CA ARG A 59 7.44 3.20 -2.26
C ARG A 59 6.01 2.79 -2.61
N HIS A 60 5.55 1.61 -2.17
CA HIS A 60 4.15 1.22 -2.33
C HIS A 60 3.23 2.02 -1.42
N LEU A 61 3.71 2.33 -0.22
CA LEU A 61 3.01 3.18 0.74
C LEU A 61 2.79 4.61 0.19
N ASP A 62 3.83 5.19 -0.42
CA ASP A 62 3.76 6.51 -1.07
C ASP A 62 2.79 6.53 -2.27
N LYS A 63 2.60 5.39 -2.92
CA LYS A 63 1.67 5.23 -4.05
C LYS A 63 0.25 4.84 -3.61
N SER A 64 -0.04 4.87 -2.31
CA SER A 64 -1.35 4.49 -1.76
C SER A 64 -1.79 3.07 -2.14
N PHE A 65 -0.84 2.16 -2.40
CA PHE A 65 -1.14 0.78 -2.80
C PHE A 65 -2.03 0.03 -1.78
N PHE A 66 -1.90 0.36 -0.49
CA PHE A 66 -2.61 -0.30 0.60
C PHE A 66 -3.86 0.46 1.05
N ASP A 67 -4.13 1.63 0.46
CA ASP A 67 -5.25 2.47 0.85
C ASP A 67 -6.53 2.05 0.12
N PRO A 68 -7.71 2.21 0.74
CA PRO A 68 -8.96 2.16 -0.01
C PRO A 68 -8.93 3.19 -1.15
N GLU A 69 -9.47 2.82 -2.32
CA GLU A 69 -9.70 3.80 -3.39
C GLU A 69 -10.46 4.98 -2.79
N VAL A 70 -9.83 6.17 -2.81
CA VAL A 70 -10.56 7.40 -2.57
C VAL A 70 -11.54 7.50 -3.73
N PRO A 71 -12.86 7.46 -3.51
CA PRO A 71 -13.79 7.67 -4.61
C PRO A 71 -13.40 8.99 -5.28
N PRO A 72 -13.37 9.04 -6.63
CA PRO A 72 -13.02 10.28 -7.31
C PRO A 72 -13.89 11.40 -6.73
N PRO A 73 -13.31 12.56 -6.39
CA PRO A 73 -14.12 13.66 -5.90
C PRO A 73 -15.25 13.86 -6.90
N ALA A 74 -16.49 14.01 -6.42
CA ALA A 74 -17.66 14.29 -7.23
C ALA A 74 -17.47 15.66 -7.90
N GLY A 75 -16.62 15.71 -8.92
CA GLY A 75 -16.41 16.86 -9.75
C GLY A 75 -17.66 17.07 -10.59
N PRO A 76 -17.99 18.32 -10.94
CA PRO A 76 -19.11 18.59 -11.82
C PRO A 76 -18.88 17.86 -13.14
N ARG A 77 -19.77 16.92 -13.46
CA ARG A 77 -19.83 16.28 -14.77
C ARG A 77 -20.19 17.36 -15.78
N VAL A 78 -19.18 17.99 -16.38
CA VAL A 78 -19.40 18.83 -17.54
C VAL A 78 -19.79 17.88 -18.67
N GLU A 79 -21.10 17.74 -18.90
CA GLU A 79 -21.62 17.14 -20.12
C GLU A 79 -21.08 17.92 -21.32
N ARG A 80 -20.04 17.39 -21.97
CA ARG A 80 -19.71 17.80 -23.33
C ARG A 80 -20.79 17.23 -24.23
N LYS A 81 -21.87 18.00 -24.43
CA LYS A 81 -22.81 17.76 -25.53
C LYS A 81 -22.08 18.12 -26.82
N GLY A 82 -21.42 17.12 -27.39
CA GLY A 82 -20.74 17.22 -28.67
C GLY A 82 -21.75 17.54 -29.77
N THR A 83 -21.49 18.63 -30.46
CA THR A 83 -22.08 18.97 -31.75
C THR A 83 -21.67 17.91 -32.77
N ALA A 84 -22.63 17.28 -33.44
CA ALA A 84 -22.42 16.65 -34.75
C ALA A 84 -23.74 16.70 -35.53
N SER A 85 -23.79 17.61 -36.51
CA SER A 85 -24.72 17.55 -37.65
C SER A 85 -24.41 16.33 -38.50
N LEU A 86 -25.45 15.70 -39.07
CA LEU A 86 -25.62 15.38 -40.51
C LEU A 86 -26.81 14.43 -40.69
N CYS A 87 -27.87 14.93 -41.31
CA CYS A 87 -28.62 14.36 -42.45
C CYS A 87 -29.48 15.49 -43.03
#